data_AF-A0A5R9CKH1-F1
#
_entry.id   AF-A0A5R9CKH1-F1
#
_cell.length_a   1.000
_cell.length_b   1.000
_cell.length_c   1.000
_cell.angle_alpha   90.00
_cell.angle_beta   90.00
_cell.angle_gamma   90.00
#
_symmetry.space_group_name_H-M   'P 1'
#
loop_
_entity.id
_entity.type
_entity.pdbx_description
1 polymer ?
#
loop_
_entity_poly.entity_id
_entity_poly.type
_entity_poly.pdbx_seq_one_letter_code
_entity_poly.pdbx_strand_id
1 'polypeptide(L)'
;MDNYERQQIEDAHDDNVRLFNEAEGIINDYRREVNQKTSQLVDYVYSFYQNLPGGAPRDLSFQFEQEFNEYDSILKMKEEELEEARDEERRDFNRKMGW
;
A
#
# COMPACT_ATOMS: atom_id res chain seq x y z
N MET A 1 -6.61 -25.69 27.43
CA MET A 1 -5.59 -24.65 27.30
C MET A 1 -5.30 -24.13 28.70
N ASP A 2 -4.03 -24.15 29.10
CA ASP A 2 -3.62 -23.51 30.35
C ASP A 2 -3.44 -21.98 30.17
N ASN A 3 -3.30 -21.24 31.27
CA ASN A 3 -3.17 -19.78 31.19
C ASN A 3 -1.89 -19.32 30.48
N TYR A 4 -0.84 -20.14 30.46
CA TYR A 4 0.43 -19.79 29.83
C TYR A 4 0.35 -19.96 28.32
N GLU A 5 -0.23 -21.08 27.85
CA GLU A 5 -0.54 -21.32 26.44
C GLU A 5 -1.46 -20.24 25.88
N ARG A 6 -2.48 -19.83 26.65
CA ARG A 6 -3.38 -18.75 26.25
C ARG A 6 -2.65 -17.43 26.06
N GLN A 7 -1.80 -17.05 27.03
CA GLN A 7 -1.03 -15.81 26.94
C GLN A 7 -0.12 -15.81 25.71
N GLN A 8 0.55 -16.92 25.40
CA GLN A 8 1.41 -17.00 24.20
C GLN A 8 0.62 -16.80 22.90
N ILE A 9 -0.61 -17.29 22.83
CA ILE A 9 -1.47 -17.13 21.66
C ILE A 9 -1.94 -15.68 21.52
N GLU A 10 -2.31 -15.04 22.63
CA GLU A 10 -2.69 -13.63 22.67
C GLU A 10 -1.50 -12.71 22.32
N ASP A 11 -0.31 -12.95 22.87
CA ASP A 11 0.90 -12.18 22.55
C ASP A 11 1.28 -12.29 21.07
N ALA A 12 1.19 -13.49 20.49
CA ALA A 12 1.49 -13.71 19.07
C ALA A 12 0.46 -13.03 18.15
N HIS A 13 -0.81 -13.03 18.55
CA HIS A 13 -1.87 -12.31 17.84
C HIS A 13 -1.60 -10.79 17.83
N ASP A 14 -1.27 -10.23 19.00
CA ASP A 14 -0.97 -8.80 19.14
C ASP A 14 0.23 -8.38 18.29
N ASP A 15 1.29 -9.19 18.26
CA ASP A 15 2.46 -8.92 17.41
C ASP A 15 2.10 -8.97 15.92
N ASN A 16 1.30 -9.95 15.48
CA ASN A 16 0.84 -10.03 14.09
C ASN A 16 -0.02 -8.81 13.72
N VAL A 17 -0.95 -8.42 14.57
CA VAL A 17 -1.79 -7.22 14.38
C VAL A 17 -0.92 -5.97 14.25
N ARG A 18 0.14 -5.84 15.06
CA ARG A 18 1.09 -4.72 14.94
C ARG A 18 1.77 -4.73 13.58
N LEU A 19 2.28 -5.87 13.13
CA LEU A 19 2.94 -6.00 11.83
C LEU A 19 1.98 -5.67 10.67
N PHE A 20 0.71 -6.08 10.76
CA PHE A 20 -0.28 -5.74 9.74
C PHE A 20 -0.59 -4.24 9.69
N ASN A 21 -0.62 -3.55 10.83
CA ASN A 21 -0.81 -2.10 10.88
C ASN A 21 0.42 -1.37 10.32
N GLU A 22 1.63 -1.85 10.62
CA GLU A 22 2.87 -1.33 10.05
C GLU A 22 2.89 -1.48 8.52
N ALA A 23 2.49 -2.65 8.00
CA ALA A 23 2.40 -2.90 6.57
C ALA A 23 1.38 -1.97 5.87
N GLU A 24 0.21 -1.76 6.46
CA GLU A 24 -0.78 -0.81 5.95
C GLU A 24 -0.23 0.63 5.94
N GLY A 25 0.52 1.02 6.97
CA GLY A 25 1.22 2.30 7.02
C GLY A 25 2.20 2.47 5.86
N ILE A 26 2.99 1.44 5.57
CA ILE A 26 3.95 1.42 4.46
C ILE A 26 3.25 1.59 3.11
N ILE A 27 2.15 0.87 2.87
CA ILE A 27 1.36 0.99 1.63
C ILE A 27 0.84 2.42 1.45
N ASN A 28 0.31 3.02 2.52
CA ASN A 28 -0.19 4.39 2.50
C ASN A 28 0.93 5.43 2.25
N ASP A 29 2.10 5.23 2.85
CA ASP A 29 3.27 6.07 2.63
C ASP A 29 3.73 6.01 1.17
N TYR A 30 3.79 4.81 0.59
CA TYR A 30 4.10 4.60 -0.83
C TYR A 30 3.11 5.32 -1.75
N ARG A 31 1.80 5.18 -1.47
CA ARG A 31 0.76 5.88 -2.23
C ARG A 31 0.95 7.39 -2.16
N ARG A 32 1.26 7.94 -0.99
CA ARG A 32 1.52 9.38 -0.81
C ARG A 32 2.78 9.82 -1.56
N GLU A 33 3.87 9.09 -1.44
CA GLU A 33 5.16 9.44 -2.02
C GLU A 33 5.11 9.42 -3.56
N VAL A 34 4.48 8.40 -4.16
CA VAL A 34 4.32 8.34 -5.62
C VAL A 34 3.44 9.48 -6.12
N ASN A 35 2.32 9.79 -5.46
CA ASN A 35 1.51 10.95 -5.83
C ASN A 35 2.34 12.25 -5.84
N GLN A 36 3.08 12.51 -4.77
CA GLN A 36 3.90 13.72 -4.65
C GLN A 36 5.00 13.78 -5.72
N LYS A 37 5.75 12.70 -5.90
CA LYS A 37 6.87 12.66 -6.86
C LYS A 37 6.39 12.70 -8.31
N THR A 38 5.28 12.03 -8.62
CA THR A 38 4.70 12.06 -9.96
C THR A 38 4.21 13.46 -10.30
N SER A 39 3.53 14.17 -9.39
CA SER A 39 3.15 15.57 -9.62
C SER A 39 4.37 16.46 -9.87
N GLN A 40 5.43 16.33 -9.06
CA GLN A 40 6.67 17.10 -9.25
C GLN A 40 7.35 16.80 -10.60
N LEU A 41 7.34 15.53 -11.01
CA LEU A 41 7.91 15.12 -12.29
C LEU A 41 7.11 15.67 -13.46
N VAL A 42 5.78 15.59 -13.40
CA VAL A 42 4.87 16.16 -14.39
C VAL A 42 5.14 17.66 -14.55
N ASP A 43 5.16 18.41 -13.45
CA ASP A 43 5.45 19.85 -13.46
C ASP A 43 6.82 20.17 -14.10
N TYR A 44 7.85 19.40 -13.72
CA TYR A 44 9.19 19.55 -14.29
C TYR A 44 9.21 19.34 -15.80
N VAL A 45 8.58 18.26 -16.28
CA VAL A 45 8.54 17.93 -17.70
C VAL A 45 7.73 18.97 -18.48
N TYR A 46 6.60 19.45 -17.95
CA TYR A 46 5.86 20.55 -18.55
C TYR A 46 6.70 21.83 -18.64
N SER A 47 7.47 22.16 -17.59
CA SER A 47 8.34 23.34 -17.59
C SER A 47 9.43 23.27 -18.66
N PHE A 48 9.96 22.07 -18.94
CA PHE A 48 10.90 21.85 -20.02
C PHE A 48 10.27 22.16 -21.38
N TYR A 49 9.07 21.62 -21.63
CA TYR A 49 8.38 21.81 -22.90
C TYR A 49 7.85 23.23 -23.14
N GLN A 50 7.56 24.00 -22.09
CA GLN A 50 7.19 25.42 -22.22
C GLN A 50 8.26 26.25 -22.94
N ASN A 51 9.52 25.85 -22.86
CA ASN A 51 10.63 26.56 -23.49
C ASN A 51 10.90 26.10 -24.94
N LEU A 52 10.14 25.14 -25.46
CA LEU A 52 10.33 24.59 -26.81
C LEU A 52 9.28 25.12 -27.80
N PRO A 53 9.66 25.38 -29.07
CA PRO A 53 8.74 25.87 -30.10
C PRO A 53 7.54 24.96 -30.39
N GLY A 54 7.65 23.67 -30.05
CA GLY A 54 6.60 22.66 -30.24
C GLY A 54 5.66 22.48 -29.04
N GLY A 55 5.95 23.11 -27.89
CA GLY A 55 5.20 22.90 -26.66
C GLY A 55 5.26 21.45 -26.15
N ALA A 56 4.38 21.12 -25.20
CA ALA A 56 4.28 19.77 -24.65
C ALA A 56 3.51 18.83 -25.61
N PRO A 57 3.90 17.54 -25.69
CA PRO A 57 3.10 16.53 -26.38
C PRO A 57 1.67 16.49 -25.82
N ARG A 58 0.66 16.31 -26.69
CA ARG A 58 -0.75 16.29 -26.28
C ARG A 58 -1.06 15.17 -25.30
N ASP A 59 -0.39 14.04 -25.43
CA ASP A 59 -0.65 12.82 -24.63
C ASP A 59 0.32 12.67 -23.44
N LEU A 60 1.09 13.72 -23.13
CA LEU A 60 2.09 13.67 -22.07
C LEU A 60 1.48 13.32 -20.71
N SER A 61 0.38 13.97 -20.32
CA SER A 61 -0.32 13.69 -19.06
C SER A 61 -0.85 12.26 -19.01
N PHE A 62 -1.37 11.75 -20.13
CA PHE A 62 -1.91 10.41 -20.23
C PHE A 62 -0.86 9.33 -19.96
N GLN A 63 0.39 9.53 -20.41
CA GLN A 63 1.48 8.60 -20.13
C GLN A 63 1.78 8.52 -18.63
N PHE A 64 1.79 9.65 -17.92
CA PHE A 64 1.98 9.66 -16.47
C PHE A 64 0.80 9.03 -15.72
N GLU A 65 -0.43 9.29 -16.16
CA GLU A 65 -1.64 8.68 -15.58
C GLU A 65 -1.64 7.16 -15.74
N GLN A 66 -1.22 6.63 -16.89
CA GLN A 66 -1.14 5.18 -17.12
C GLN A 66 -0.18 4.50 -16.14
N GLU A 67 1.05 5.00 -16.02
CA GLU A 67 2.05 4.47 -15.09
C GLU A 67 1.58 4.58 -13.63
N PHE A 68 0.94 5.70 -13.28
CA PHE A 68 0.37 5.89 -11.94
C PHE A 68 -0.73 4.87 -11.65
N ASN A 69 -1.62 4.60 -12.61
CA ASN A 69 -2.70 3.64 -12.45
C ASN A 69 -2.18 2.21 -12.32
N GLU A 70 -1.11 1.84 -13.04
CA GLU A 70 -0.47 0.53 -12.88
C GLU A 70 0.13 0.38 -11.48
N TYR A 71 0.80 1.41 -10.98
CA TYR A 71 1.33 1.42 -9.62
C TYR A 71 0.23 1.33 -8.55
N ASP A 72 -0.85 2.11 -8.68
CA ASP A 72 -1.99 2.05 -7.74
C ASP A 72 -2.70 0.69 -7.77
N SER A 73 -2.76 0.04 -8.95
CA SER A 73 -3.26 -1.33 -9.09
C SER A 73 -2.42 -2.33 -8.27
N ILE A 74 -1.09 -2.23 -8.34
CA ILE A 74 -0.19 -3.07 -7.54
C ILE A 74 -0.42 -2.84 -6.04
N LEU A 75 -0.56 -1.58 -5.60
CA LEU A 75 -0.82 -1.28 -4.20
C LEU A 75 -2.16 -1.85 -3.73
N LYS A 76 -3.21 -1.77 -4.56
CA LYS A 76 -4.51 -2.39 -4.25
C LYS A 76 -4.41 -3.90 -4.06
N MET A 77 -3.67 -4.59 -4.93
CA MET A 77 -3.41 -6.02 -4.76
C MET A 77 -2.71 -6.31 -3.43
N LYS A 78 -1.77 -5.45 -3.00
CA LYS A 78 -1.12 -5.59 -1.69
C LYS A 78 -2.02 -5.30 -0.50
N GLU A 79 -2.97 -4.38 -0.64
CA GLU A 79 -4.01 -4.16 0.37
C GLU A 79 -4.93 -5.37 0.50
N GLU A 80 -5.33 -5.97 -0.61
CA GLU A 80 -6.15 -7.19 -0.63
C GLU A 80 -5.41 -8.37 0.00
N GLU A 81 -4.15 -8.63 -0.39
CA GLU A 81 -3.30 -9.67 0.23
C GLU A 81 -3.15 -9.45 1.75
N LEU A 82 -3.03 -8.20 2.20
CA LEU A 82 -2.91 -7.86 3.61
C LEU A 82 -4.21 -8.13 4.37
N GLU A 83 -5.36 -7.80 3.79
CA GLU A 83 -6.66 -8.06 4.41
C GLU A 83 -6.96 -9.57 4.48
N GLU A 84 -6.61 -10.32 3.43
CA GLU A 84 -6.71 -11.78 3.45
C GLU A 84 -5.84 -12.39 4.57
N ALA A 85 -4.62 -11.89 4.74
CA ALA A 85 -3.73 -12.32 5.82
C ALA A 85 -4.29 -11.98 7.22
N ARG A 86 -4.91 -10.80 7.39
CA ARG A 86 -5.62 -10.42 8.63
C ARG A 86 -6.77 -11.36 8.93
N ASP A 87 -7.55 -11.71 7.92
CA ASP A 87 -8.70 -12.61 8.07
C ASP A 87 -8.28 -14.06 8.35
N GLU A 88 -7.20 -14.52 7.75
CA GLU A 88 -6.61 -15.83 8.08
C GLU A 88 -6.08 -15.85 9.52
N GLU A 89 -5.36 -14.81 9.94
CA GLU A 89 -4.81 -14.68 11.29
C GLU A 89 -5.92 -14.65 12.34
N ARG A 90 -6.98 -13.86 12.14
CA ARG A 90 -8.16 -13.84 13.02
C ARG A 90 -8.83 -15.20 13.13
N ARG A 91 -8.96 -15.92 12.01
CA ARG A 91 -9.54 -17.28 11.99
C ARG A 91 -8.66 -18.27 12.75
N ASP A 92 -7.34 -18.17 12.60
CA ASP A 92 -6.38 -19.02 13.32
C ASP A 92 -6.38 -18.72 14.82
N PHE A 93 -6.39 -17.45 15.20
CA PHE A 93 -6.53 -17.01 16.60
C PHE A 93 -7.80 -17.55 17.24
N ASN A 94 -8.97 -17.34 16.62
CA ASN A 94 -10.25 -17.84 17.13
C ASN A 94 -10.26 -19.37 17.27
N ARG A 95 -9.72 -20.09 16.27
CA ARG A 95 -9.60 -21.55 16.31
C ARG A 95 -8.73 -22.01 17.47
N LYS A 96 -7.59 -21.36 17.69
CA LYS A 96 -6.69 -21.68 18.80
C LYS A 96 -7.35 -21.40 20.15
N MET A 97 -8.08 -20.29 20.27
CA MET A 97 -8.81 -19.89 21.47
C MET A 97 -10.07 -20.74 21.75
N GLY A 98 -10.51 -21.53 20.77
CA GLY A 98 -11.72 -22.35 20.87
C GLY A 98 -13.01 -21.53 20.84
N TRP A 99 -12.98 -20.40 20.12
CA TRP A 99 -14.12 -19.49 19.91
C TRP A 99 -14.80 -19.73 18.56
#